data_AF-A0A661E427-F1
#
_entry.id   AF-A0A661E427-F1
#
_cell.length_a   1.000
_cell.length_b   1.000
_cell.length_c   1.000
_cell.angle_alpha   90.00
_cell.angle_beta   90.00
_cell.angle_gamma   90.00
#
_symmetry.space_group_name_H-M   'P 1'
#
loop_
_entity.id
_entity.type
_entity.pdbx_description
1 polymer ?
#
loop_
_entity_poly.entity_id
_entity_poly.type
_entity_poly.pdbx_seq_one_letter_code
_entity_poly.pdbx_strand_id
1 'polypeptide(L)'
;MKQSLTALRRNINSGTRLCLLRRCEPGDFSVSLDQLVLLIALNFLLAFFLDLLISLPHPEFSYYAVAASGLDVLLLLFAVYLVSKLLMDRGAALRLGVYIYSMSPFLLLLWVLLARLGDLMPQESMTIYGVAYLVYLAWVIIAIVWAITLLTGGFSRKVPAAFLVMIFAWMLPVYYFSDDTTLWYPSAEGGVDEYAAYRELDVERMFYRQPELLSARLESLLAERGDRDDLYFVGFAGYALQDVFRNEIQFARALFDRRFDTQGRSLVLINNLATRKTLPLATSVNLERTLQHLGNMIDRENDVVVLFLTSHGSKADLSVNFWPLRLNDMTPVMLKQYLDAAAIKWRIIMVSACYSGGFIETLKDENTAIMTAAAVDRMSFGCDDERELTYFGEALLQNQLQSQFSIAAAFEDTAKEIELREQAEQLDPSHPQIYIGKAMQEKLQRLETRLVRHDDPLILNP
;
A
#
# COMPACT_ATOMS: atom_id res chain seq x y z
N MET A 1 -22.16 40.74 -22.01
CA MET A 1 -22.53 39.31 -21.99
C MET A 1 -22.65 38.69 -23.39
N LYS A 2 -23.58 39.13 -24.28
CA LYS A 2 -23.71 38.55 -25.64
C LYS A 2 -22.41 38.60 -26.46
N GLN A 3 -21.73 39.75 -26.49
CA GLN A 3 -20.45 39.91 -27.20
C GLN A 3 -19.34 39.01 -26.63
N SER A 4 -19.28 38.85 -25.30
CA SER A 4 -18.30 37.98 -24.63
C SER A 4 -18.50 36.51 -24.97
N LEU A 5 -19.75 36.04 -25.11
CA LEU A 5 -20.07 34.67 -25.53
C LEU A 5 -19.74 34.42 -27.00
N THR A 6 -19.94 35.41 -27.88
CA THR A 6 -19.54 35.32 -29.29
C THR A 6 -18.01 35.21 -29.42
N ALA A 7 -17.27 36.01 -28.63
CA ALA A 7 -15.81 35.93 -28.56
C ALA A 7 -15.33 34.56 -28.02
N LEU A 8 -16.00 34.01 -27.01
CA LEU A 8 -15.68 32.69 -26.46
C LEU A 8 -15.86 31.60 -27.51
N ARG A 9 -17.01 31.58 -28.21
CA ARG A 9 -17.26 30.62 -29.31
C ARG A 9 -16.20 30.74 -30.42
N ARG A 10 -15.82 31.97 -30.76
CA ARG A 10 -14.77 32.23 -31.75
C ARG A 10 -13.43 31.64 -31.29
N ASN A 11 -13.03 31.88 -30.05
CA ASN A 11 -11.81 31.34 -29.45
C ASN A 11 -11.81 29.81 -29.49
N ILE A 12 -12.89 29.15 -29.06
CA ILE A 12 -13.01 27.69 -29.10
C ILE A 12 -12.86 27.15 -30.53
N ASN A 13 -13.57 27.74 -31.51
CA ASN A 13 -13.46 27.33 -32.91
C ASN A 13 -12.02 27.48 -33.45
N SER A 14 -11.34 28.58 -33.10
CA SER A 14 -9.96 28.83 -33.51
C SER A 14 -9.00 27.87 -32.81
N GLY A 15 -9.23 27.55 -31.54
CA GLY A 15 -8.46 26.53 -30.80
C GLY A 15 -8.64 25.13 -31.37
N THR A 16 -9.86 24.73 -31.71
CA THR A 16 -10.11 23.45 -32.40
C THR A 16 -9.41 23.40 -33.76
N ARG A 17 -9.45 24.48 -34.55
CA ARG A 17 -8.68 24.58 -35.80
C ARG A 17 -7.17 24.44 -35.56
N LEU A 18 -6.67 25.03 -34.48
CA LEU A 18 -5.27 24.95 -34.07
C LEU A 18 -4.87 23.50 -33.74
N CYS A 19 -5.71 22.78 -32.97
CA CYS A 19 -5.51 21.36 -32.68
C CYS A 19 -5.56 20.48 -33.93
N LEU A 20 -6.37 20.84 -34.93
CA LEU A 20 -6.45 20.13 -36.21
C LEU A 20 -5.35 20.55 -37.22
N LEU A 21 -4.35 21.30 -36.76
CA LEU A 21 -3.24 21.83 -37.57
C LEU A 21 -3.70 22.63 -38.79
N ARG A 22 -4.91 23.21 -38.72
CA ARG A 22 -5.42 24.11 -39.75
C ARG A 22 -4.83 25.49 -39.53
N ARG A 23 -4.56 26.20 -40.64
CA ARG A 23 -4.04 27.57 -40.60
C ARG A 23 -4.95 28.45 -39.75
N CYS A 24 -4.36 29.14 -38.78
CA CYS A 24 -4.99 30.13 -37.92
C CYS A 24 -4.11 31.38 -37.92
N GLU A 25 -4.73 32.55 -37.80
CA GLU A 25 -4.01 33.82 -37.72
C GLU A 25 -4.22 34.44 -36.33
N PRO A 26 -3.30 35.29 -35.82
CA PRO A 26 -3.45 35.89 -34.49
C PRO A 26 -4.77 36.67 -34.33
N GLY A 27 -5.28 37.25 -35.42
CA GLY A 27 -6.55 37.96 -35.48
C GLY A 27 -7.78 37.06 -35.34
N ASP A 28 -7.65 35.73 -35.47
CA ASP A 28 -8.73 34.76 -35.29
C ASP A 28 -9.16 34.59 -33.82
N PHE A 29 -8.34 35.06 -32.88
CA PHE A 29 -8.58 34.97 -31.44
C PHE A 29 -8.99 36.33 -30.87
N SER A 30 -9.98 36.30 -29.98
CA SER A 30 -10.40 37.46 -29.17
C SER A 30 -9.66 37.42 -27.84
N VAL A 31 -8.56 38.17 -27.75
CA VAL A 31 -7.65 38.12 -26.61
C VAL A 31 -8.00 39.22 -25.60
N SER A 32 -8.40 38.82 -24.39
CA SER A 32 -8.62 39.71 -23.25
C SER A 32 -8.56 38.90 -21.95
N LEU A 33 -8.39 39.57 -20.81
CA LEU A 33 -8.41 38.91 -19.50
C LEU A 33 -9.74 38.20 -19.26
N ASP A 34 -10.86 38.85 -19.59
CA ASP A 34 -12.20 38.26 -19.48
C ASP A 34 -12.32 36.96 -20.28
N GLN A 35 -11.76 36.91 -21.49
CA GLN A 35 -11.77 35.71 -22.31
C GLN A 35 -10.90 34.59 -21.73
N LEU A 36 -9.74 34.92 -21.16
CA LEU A 36 -8.89 33.94 -20.48
C LEU A 36 -9.63 33.33 -19.28
N VAL A 37 -10.24 34.17 -18.43
CA VAL A 37 -11.02 33.72 -17.26
C VAL A 37 -12.20 32.85 -17.69
N LEU A 38 -12.94 33.26 -18.72
CA LEU A 38 -14.07 32.47 -19.25
C LEU A 38 -13.62 31.12 -19.80
N LEU A 39 -12.47 31.06 -20.48
CA LEU A 39 -11.92 29.80 -21.00
C LEU A 39 -11.43 28.88 -19.88
N ILE A 40 -10.79 29.41 -18.83
CA ILE A 40 -10.41 28.64 -17.63
C ILE A 40 -11.65 28.07 -16.95
N ALA A 41 -12.67 28.91 -16.73
CA ALA A 41 -13.92 28.48 -16.12
C ALA A 41 -14.64 27.42 -16.97
N LEU A 42 -14.66 27.59 -18.29
CA LEU A 42 -15.21 26.59 -19.21
C LEU A 42 -14.43 25.27 -19.14
N ASN A 43 -13.09 25.33 -19.10
CA ASN A 43 -12.26 24.14 -18.98
C ASN A 43 -12.58 23.35 -17.71
N PHE A 44 -12.65 24.06 -16.57
CA PHE A 44 -12.98 23.44 -15.29
C PHE A 44 -14.40 22.84 -15.30
N LEU A 45 -15.39 23.58 -15.79
CA LEU A 45 -16.76 23.08 -15.89
C LEU A 45 -16.86 21.86 -16.82
N LEU A 46 -16.16 21.89 -17.96
CA LEU A 46 -16.16 20.78 -18.89
C LEU A 46 -15.49 19.55 -18.30
N ALA A 47 -14.35 19.69 -17.63
CA ALA A 47 -13.70 18.61 -16.89
C ALA A 47 -14.64 18.03 -15.83
N PHE A 48 -15.23 18.90 -15.00
CA PHE A 48 -16.17 18.52 -13.96
C PHE A 48 -17.35 17.69 -14.51
N PHE A 49 -18.01 18.15 -15.58
CA PHE A 49 -19.17 17.45 -16.12
C PHE A 49 -18.79 16.20 -16.93
N LEU A 50 -17.68 16.21 -17.65
CA LEU A 50 -17.24 15.03 -18.40
C LEU A 50 -16.81 13.91 -17.45
N ASP A 51 -16.01 14.24 -16.43
CA ASP A 51 -15.58 13.28 -15.40
C ASP A 51 -16.80 12.70 -14.68
N LEU A 52 -17.79 13.55 -14.34
CA LEU A 52 -19.05 13.10 -13.75
C LEU A 52 -19.78 12.08 -14.65
N LEU A 53 -19.93 12.40 -15.93
CA LEU A 53 -20.63 11.55 -16.90
C LEU A 53 -19.92 10.20 -17.11
N ILE A 54 -18.59 10.19 -17.10
CA ILE A 54 -17.77 8.98 -17.24
C ILE A 54 -17.86 8.11 -15.99
N SER A 55 -17.97 8.75 -14.82
CA SER A 55 -18.01 8.12 -13.50
C SER A 55 -19.41 7.66 -13.06
N LEU A 56 -20.45 7.91 -13.86
CA LEU A 56 -21.77 7.33 -13.64
C LEU A 56 -21.72 5.78 -13.74
N PRO A 57 -22.53 5.05 -12.95
CA PRO A 57 -23.69 5.53 -12.19
C PRO A 57 -23.40 6.05 -10.79
N HIS A 58 -22.23 5.78 -10.22
CA HIS A 58 -21.90 6.05 -8.82
C HIS A 58 -20.66 6.96 -8.72
N PRO A 59 -20.77 8.26 -9.02
CA PRO A 59 -19.62 9.15 -9.05
C PRO A 59 -19.23 9.62 -7.64
N GLU A 60 -17.96 9.50 -7.29
CA GLU A 60 -17.39 10.06 -6.06
C GLU A 60 -16.58 11.32 -6.33
N PHE A 61 -16.75 12.33 -5.47
CA PHE A 61 -16.12 13.64 -5.67
C PHE A 61 -14.77 13.76 -4.94
N SER A 62 -13.70 14.06 -5.69
CA SER A 62 -12.38 14.32 -5.12
C SER A 62 -12.16 15.81 -4.85
N TYR A 63 -12.18 16.22 -3.58
CA TYR A 63 -11.86 17.60 -3.21
C TYR A 63 -10.38 17.94 -3.43
N TYR A 64 -9.48 16.94 -3.42
CA TYR A 64 -8.07 17.13 -3.74
C TYR A 64 -7.86 17.50 -5.22
N ALA A 65 -8.67 16.95 -6.12
CA ALA A 65 -8.59 17.26 -7.55
C ALA A 65 -8.94 18.72 -7.87
N VAL A 66 -9.73 19.39 -7.02
CA VAL A 66 -9.97 20.85 -7.11
C VAL A 66 -8.67 21.61 -6.84
N ALA A 67 -7.91 21.21 -5.82
CA ALA A 67 -6.63 21.83 -5.51
C ALA A 67 -5.60 21.55 -6.62
N ALA A 68 -5.57 20.33 -7.16
CA ALA A 68 -4.74 19.95 -8.29
C ALA A 68 -5.06 20.77 -9.55
N SER A 69 -6.34 20.94 -9.87
CA SER A 69 -6.81 21.80 -10.97
C SER A 69 -6.39 23.26 -10.77
N GLY A 70 -6.43 23.76 -9.53
CA GLY A 70 -5.94 25.09 -9.19
C GLY A 70 -4.42 25.24 -9.40
N LEU A 71 -3.64 24.23 -9.02
CA LEU A 71 -2.21 24.18 -9.23
C LEU A 71 -1.86 24.17 -10.73
N ASP A 72 -2.56 23.39 -11.54
CA ASP A 72 -2.41 23.36 -13.00
C ASP A 72 -2.57 24.75 -13.63
N VAL A 73 -3.66 25.46 -13.30
CA VAL A 73 -3.91 26.83 -13.76
C VAL A 73 -2.77 27.77 -13.32
N LEU A 74 -2.35 27.70 -12.06
CA LEU A 74 -1.30 28.56 -11.51
C LEU A 74 0.04 28.34 -12.23
N LEU A 75 0.44 27.09 -12.43
CA LEU A 75 1.68 26.72 -13.10
C LEU A 75 1.66 27.13 -14.57
N LEU A 76 0.53 26.94 -15.26
CA LEU A 76 0.36 27.41 -16.63
C LEU A 76 0.48 28.94 -16.72
N LEU A 77 -0.19 29.69 -15.84
CA LEU A 77 -0.11 31.15 -15.81
C LEU A 77 1.33 31.64 -15.54
N PHE A 78 2.06 30.94 -14.67
CA PHE A 78 3.47 31.21 -14.42
C PHE A 78 4.34 30.90 -15.65
N ALA A 79 4.10 29.77 -16.33
CA ALA A 79 4.84 29.40 -17.53
C ALA A 79 4.62 30.39 -18.68
N VAL A 80 3.38 30.80 -18.97
CA VAL A 80 3.11 31.80 -20.02
C VAL A 80 3.67 33.18 -19.66
N TYR A 81 3.74 33.53 -18.37
CA TYR A 81 4.44 34.73 -17.91
C TYR A 81 5.95 34.64 -18.21
N LEU A 82 6.60 33.52 -17.90
CA LEU A 82 8.02 33.32 -18.21
C LEU A 82 8.28 33.35 -19.71
N VAL A 83 7.42 32.73 -20.53
CA VAL A 83 7.49 32.81 -21.99
C VAL A 83 7.37 34.26 -22.45
N SER A 84 6.49 35.07 -21.86
CA SER A 84 6.38 36.50 -22.22
C SER A 84 7.67 37.29 -21.97
N LYS A 85 8.41 36.94 -20.91
CA LYS A 85 9.73 37.53 -20.61
C LYS A 85 10.79 37.06 -21.60
N LEU A 86 10.80 35.77 -21.92
CA LEU A 86 11.69 35.19 -22.93
C LEU A 86 11.49 35.83 -24.31
N LEU A 87 10.23 36.07 -24.69
CA LEU A 87 9.88 36.68 -25.97
C LEU A 87 10.05 38.21 -25.99
N MET A 88 10.25 38.83 -24.83
CA MET A 88 10.27 40.28 -24.61
C MET A 88 8.98 40.98 -25.07
N ASP A 89 7.84 40.30 -24.89
CA ASP A 89 6.52 40.76 -25.34
C ASP A 89 5.52 40.67 -24.20
N ARG A 90 5.13 41.84 -23.67
CA ARG A 90 4.21 41.94 -22.52
C ARG A 90 2.82 41.35 -22.82
N GLY A 91 2.39 41.33 -24.08
CA GLY A 91 1.10 40.76 -24.48
C GLY A 91 1.13 39.25 -24.72
N ALA A 92 2.32 38.65 -24.78
CA ALA A 92 2.47 37.24 -25.13
C ALA A 92 1.85 36.30 -24.09
N ALA A 93 1.94 36.62 -22.79
CA ALA A 93 1.37 35.79 -21.73
C ALA A 93 -0.14 35.61 -21.92
N LEU A 94 -0.86 36.71 -22.13
CA LEU A 94 -2.32 36.70 -22.31
C LEU A 94 -2.72 36.01 -23.62
N ARG A 95 -2.00 36.27 -24.71
CA ARG A 95 -2.24 35.59 -26.00
C ARG A 95 -2.05 34.07 -25.88
N LEU A 96 -0.92 33.64 -25.32
CA LEU A 96 -0.59 32.22 -25.20
C LEU A 96 -1.57 31.50 -24.26
N GLY A 97 -1.93 32.11 -23.13
CA GLY A 97 -2.94 31.56 -22.24
C GLY A 97 -4.29 31.38 -22.95
N VAL A 98 -4.73 32.38 -23.73
CA VAL A 98 -5.95 32.27 -24.53
C VAL A 98 -5.82 31.17 -25.59
N TYR A 99 -4.68 31.04 -26.28
CA TYR A 99 -4.48 29.98 -27.27
C TYR A 99 -4.56 28.59 -26.64
N ILE A 100 -3.88 28.38 -25.50
CA ILE A 100 -3.85 27.10 -24.79
C ILE A 100 -5.23 26.70 -24.28
N TYR A 101 -5.93 27.57 -23.56
CA TYR A 101 -7.28 27.24 -23.09
C TYR A 101 -8.33 27.23 -24.19
N SER A 102 -8.08 27.85 -25.35
CA SER A 102 -8.96 27.68 -26.52
C SER A 102 -8.87 26.27 -27.11
N MET A 103 -7.71 25.61 -26.99
CA MET A 103 -7.51 24.22 -27.42
C MET A 103 -8.11 23.21 -26.44
N SER A 104 -8.20 23.56 -25.16
CA SER A 104 -8.49 22.61 -24.09
C SER A 104 -9.82 21.86 -24.24
N PRO A 105 -10.95 22.45 -24.72
CA PRO A 105 -12.19 21.69 -24.88
C PRO A 105 -12.06 20.53 -25.86
N PHE A 106 -11.31 20.73 -26.95
CA PHE A 106 -11.08 19.67 -27.94
C PHE A 106 -10.16 18.58 -27.39
N LEU A 107 -9.07 18.97 -26.72
CA LEU A 107 -8.11 18.02 -26.15
C LEU A 107 -8.70 17.20 -25.01
N LEU A 108 -9.56 17.82 -24.19
CA LEU A 108 -10.26 17.16 -23.09
C LEU A 108 -11.29 16.15 -23.61
N LEU A 109 -12.08 16.52 -24.63
CA LEU A 109 -13.00 15.57 -25.27
C LEU A 109 -12.25 14.37 -25.87
N LEU A 110 -11.11 14.61 -26.51
CA LEU A 110 -10.30 13.52 -27.06
C LEU A 110 -9.69 12.63 -25.98
N TRP A 111 -9.24 13.23 -24.86
CA TRP A 111 -8.78 12.49 -23.68
C TRP A 111 -9.88 11.58 -23.13
N VAL A 112 -11.08 12.12 -22.95
CA VAL A 112 -12.24 11.37 -22.46
C VAL A 112 -12.59 10.22 -23.40
N LEU A 113 -12.59 10.44 -24.71
CA LEU A 113 -12.83 9.37 -25.68
C LEU A 113 -11.76 8.27 -25.60
N LEU A 114 -10.50 8.66 -25.42
CA LEU A 114 -9.40 7.72 -25.24
C LEU A 114 -9.56 6.92 -23.94
N ALA A 115 -9.87 7.57 -22.82
CA ALA A 115 -10.10 6.92 -21.53
C ALA A 115 -11.23 5.89 -21.63
N ARG A 116 -12.35 6.23 -22.26
CA ARG A 116 -13.48 5.30 -22.48
C ARG A 116 -13.13 4.14 -23.41
N LEU A 117 -12.26 4.37 -24.39
CA LEU A 117 -11.75 3.29 -25.22
C LEU A 117 -10.90 2.32 -24.37
N GLY A 118 -10.12 2.84 -23.44
CA GLY A 118 -9.36 2.05 -22.46
C GLY A 118 -10.26 1.17 -21.61
N ASP A 119 -11.32 1.73 -21.02
CA ASP A 119 -12.28 0.99 -20.18
C ASP A 119 -12.96 -0.18 -20.92
N LEU A 120 -13.15 -0.05 -22.24
CA LEU A 120 -13.84 -1.05 -23.07
C LEU A 120 -12.88 -2.08 -23.70
N MET A 121 -11.57 -1.88 -23.62
CA MET A 121 -10.57 -2.76 -24.24
C MET A 121 -10.28 -4.00 -23.37
N PRO A 122 -10.22 -5.21 -23.94
CA PRO A 122 -9.72 -6.40 -23.23
C PRO A 122 -8.27 -6.21 -22.78
N GLN A 123 -7.87 -6.84 -21.66
CA GLN A 123 -6.50 -6.72 -21.12
C GLN A 123 -5.40 -7.11 -22.13
N GLU A 124 -5.66 -8.05 -23.04
CA GLU A 124 -4.70 -8.45 -24.08
C GLU A 124 -4.41 -7.33 -25.11
N SER A 125 -5.26 -6.30 -25.17
CA SER A 125 -5.12 -5.16 -26.09
C SER A 125 -4.41 -3.94 -25.48
N MET A 126 -3.86 -4.06 -24.26
CA MET A 126 -3.21 -2.94 -23.55
C MET A 126 -2.06 -2.28 -24.33
N THR A 127 -1.36 -3.04 -25.17
CA THR A 127 -0.32 -2.47 -26.07
C THR A 127 -0.90 -1.45 -27.06
N ILE A 128 -2.10 -1.71 -27.60
CA ILE A 128 -2.77 -0.81 -28.56
C ILE A 128 -3.22 0.47 -27.86
N TYR A 129 -3.79 0.34 -26.65
CA TYR A 129 -4.14 1.48 -25.82
C TYR A 129 -2.93 2.35 -25.48
N GLY A 130 -1.80 1.72 -25.10
CA GLY A 130 -0.54 2.42 -24.84
C GLY A 130 -0.03 3.21 -26.06
N VAL A 131 -0.11 2.64 -27.25
CA VAL A 131 0.23 3.36 -28.50
C VAL A 131 -0.71 4.54 -28.75
N ALA A 132 -2.02 4.35 -28.58
CA ALA A 132 -3.00 5.42 -28.76
C ALA A 132 -2.78 6.59 -27.77
N TYR A 133 -2.42 6.26 -26.52
CA TYR A 133 -2.03 7.24 -25.51
C TYR A 133 -0.77 8.02 -25.88
N LEU A 134 0.27 7.35 -26.36
CA LEU A 134 1.49 8.02 -26.85
C LEU A 134 1.20 8.94 -28.05
N VAL A 135 0.32 8.52 -28.97
CA VAL A 135 -0.13 9.35 -30.09
C VAL A 135 -0.87 10.59 -29.60
N TYR A 136 -1.76 10.45 -28.61
CA TYR A 136 -2.44 11.58 -27.98
C TYR A 136 -1.45 12.56 -27.34
N LEU A 137 -0.48 12.07 -26.56
CA LEU A 137 0.55 12.92 -25.95
C LEU A 137 1.38 13.66 -26.99
N ALA A 138 1.80 12.98 -28.06
CA ALA A 138 2.50 13.60 -29.17
C ALA A 138 1.63 14.69 -29.84
N TRP A 139 0.33 14.45 -29.99
CA TRP A 139 -0.61 15.41 -30.54
C TRP A 139 -0.74 16.67 -29.69
N VAL A 140 -0.85 16.52 -28.37
CA VAL A 140 -0.88 17.64 -27.40
C VAL A 140 0.41 18.47 -27.51
N ILE A 141 1.57 17.81 -27.55
CA ILE A 141 2.87 18.47 -27.72
C ILE A 141 2.91 19.27 -29.02
N ILE A 142 2.50 18.66 -30.14
CA ILE A 142 2.46 19.34 -31.44
C ILE A 142 1.53 20.56 -31.39
N ALA A 143 0.34 20.43 -30.79
CA ALA A 143 -0.62 21.53 -30.66
C ALA A 143 -0.05 22.71 -29.85
N ILE A 144 0.65 22.43 -28.74
CA ILE A 144 1.33 23.46 -27.92
C ILE A 144 2.45 24.14 -28.73
N VAL A 145 3.29 23.37 -29.41
CA VAL A 145 4.36 23.92 -30.28
C VAL A 145 3.76 24.78 -31.39
N TRP A 146 2.63 24.38 -31.97
CA TRP A 146 1.93 25.14 -32.99
C TRP A 146 1.34 26.44 -32.45
N ALA A 147 0.78 26.43 -31.23
CA ALA A 147 0.32 27.64 -30.54
C ALA A 147 1.47 28.63 -30.26
N ILE A 148 2.64 28.13 -29.84
CA ILE A 148 3.84 28.95 -29.65
C ILE A 148 4.35 29.49 -31.00
N THR A 149 4.30 28.68 -32.06
CA THR A 149 4.70 29.10 -33.41
C THR A 149 3.79 30.22 -33.94
N LEU A 150 2.48 30.11 -33.70
CA LEU A 150 1.51 31.17 -33.99
C LEU A 150 1.82 32.44 -33.21
N LEU A 151 2.17 32.30 -31.92
CA LEU A 151 2.55 33.43 -31.06
C LEU A 151 3.81 34.15 -31.56
N THR A 152 4.81 33.41 -32.04
CA THR A 152 6.07 33.99 -32.55
C THR A 152 6.00 34.46 -34.00
N GLY A 153 4.86 34.25 -34.69
CA GLY A 153 4.69 34.61 -36.10
C GLY A 153 5.39 33.67 -37.09
N GLY A 154 5.71 32.44 -36.68
CA GLY A 154 6.40 31.44 -37.50
C GLY A 154 7.48 30.66 -36.74
N PHE A 155 8.07 29.66 -37.41
CA PHE A 155 9.13 28.83 -36.85
C PHE A 155 10.40 29.66 -36.62
N SER A 156 10.80 29.81 -35.36
CA SER A 156 11.98 30.57 -34.96
C SER A 156 12.73 29.86 -33.83
N ARG A 157 13.97 30.27 -33.55
CA ARG A 157 14.76 29.75 -32.42
C ARG A 157 14.10 29.98 -31.06
N LYS A 158 13.11 30.88 -30.97
CA LYS A 158 12.35 31.16 -29.74
C LYS A 158 11.31 30.09 -29.44
N VAL A 159 10.81 29.36 -30.44
CA VAL A 159 9.79 28.31 -30.28
C VAL A 159 10.28 27.16 -29.37
N PRO A 160 11.43 26.50 -29.64
CA PRO A 160 11.90 25.43 -28.77
C PRO A 160 12.24 25.93 -27.36
N ALA A 161 12.78 27.15 -27.22
CA ALA A 161 13.08 27.73 -25.91
C ALA A 161 11.79 28.00 -25.10
N ALA A 162 10.74 28.56 -25.73
CA ALA A 162 9.45 28.75 -25.08
C ALA A 162 8.78 27.42 -24.72
N PHE A 163 8.90 26.40 -25.59
CA PHE A 163 8.36 25.07 -25.30
C PHE A 163 9.07 24.40 -24.12
N LEU A 164 10.40 24.53 -24.01
CA LEU A 164 11.14 24.06 -22.83
C LEU A 164 10.66 24.74 -21.55
N VAL A 165 10.38 26.04 -21.59
CA VAL A 165 9.77 26.74 -20.44
C VAL A 165 8.41 26.14 -20.09
N MET A 166 7.55 25.85 -21.08
CA MET A 166 6.26 25.20 -20.83
C MET A 166 6.42 23.79 -20.22
N ILE A 167 7.42 23.01 -20.65
CA ILE A 167 7.68 21.69 -20.06
C ILE A 167 8.08 21.83 -18.58
N PHE A 168 9.12 22.61 -18.29
CA PHE A 168 9.72 22.63 -16.95
C PHE A 168 8.94 23.48 -15.94
N ALA A 169 8.21 24.49 -16.39
CA ALA A 169 7.44 25.37 -15.49
C ALA A 169 5.97 24.96 -15.35
N TRP A 170 5.45 24.08 -16.23
CA TRP A 170 4.05 23.65 -16.21
C TRP A 170 3.89 22.13 -16.30
N MET A 171 4.20 21.52 -17.44
CA MET A 171 3.80 20.12 -17.68
C MET A 171 4.46 19.13 -16.71
N LEU A 172 5.76 19.26 -16.48
CA LEU A 172 6.52 18.34 -15.62
C LEU A 172 6.17 18.50 -14.13
N PRO A 173 6.06 19.72 -13.57
CA PRO A 173 5.56 19.89 -12.20
C PRO A 173 4.14 19.38 -12.01
N VAL A 174 3.20 19.61 -12.95
CA VAL A 174 1.85 19.04 -12.86
C VAL A 174 1.94 17.52 -12.79
N TYR A 175 2.65 16.88 -13.72
CA TYR A 175 2.83 15.42 -13.71
C TYR A 175 3.39 14.85 -12.39
N TYR A 176 4.31 15.55 -11.73
CA TYR A 176 4.92 15.08 -10.48
C TYR A 176 4.17 15.44 -9.20
N PHE A 177 3.38 16.52 -9.20
CA PHE A 177 2.74 17.04 -7.99
C PHE A 177 1.21 16.92 -7.98
N SER A 178 0.56 16.75 -9.12
CA SER A 178 -0.86 16.39 -9.16
C SER A 178 -0.98 14.88 -9.30
N ASP A 179 -1.09 14.17 -8.16
CA ASP A 179 -1.32 12.73 -8.13
C ASP A 179 -2.55 12.34 -8.97
N ASP A 180 -3.60 13.18 -8.95
CA ASP A 180 -4.78 13.04 -9.80
C ASP A 180 -5.45 14.41 -10.05
N THR A 181 -5.99 14.60 -11.26
CA THR A 181 -6.77 15.78 -11.67
C THR A 181 -8.24 15.45 -11.98
N THR A 182 -8.62 14.18 -11.92
CA THR A 182 -9.99 13.73 -12.15
C THR A 182 -10.89 14.19 -10.99
N LEU A 183 -11.91 14.98 -11.31
CA LEU A 183 -12.81 15.58 -10.31
C LEU A 183 -13.82 14.57 -9.78
N TRP A 184 -14.15 13.60 -10.63
CA TRP A 184 -15.02 12.48 -10.31
C TRP A 184 -14.32 11.20 -10.73
N TYR A 185 -14.40 10.19 -9.88
CA TYR A 185 -14.00 8.83 -10.20
C TYR A 185 -15.21 7.90 -9.98
N PRO A 186 -15.35 6.84 -10.78
CA PRO A 186 -16.37 5.84 -10.52
C PRO A 186 -16.09 5.24 -9.14
N SER A 187 -17.09 5.27 -8.24
CA SER A 187 -17.04 4.41 -7.08
C SER A 187 -16.94 2.98 -7.60
N ALA A 188 -16.05 2.20 -7.00
CA ALA A 188 -15.84 0.82 -7.39
C ALA A 188 -17.06 -0.01 -6.97
N GLU A 189 -18.24 0.18 -7.55
CA GLU A 189 -19.38 -0.72 -7.30
C GLU A 189 -19.17 -2.04 -8.06
N GLY A 190 -18.54 -2.93 -7.30
CA GLY A 190 -17.99 -4.24 -7.63
C GLY A 190 -16.95 -4.64 -6.57
N GLY A 191 -16.25 -3.66 -5.98
CA GLY A 191 -15.47 -3.80 -4.76
C GLY A 191 -16.22 -3.23 -3.57
N VAL A 192 -16.28 -3.95 -2.47
CA VAL A 192 -16.72 -3.38 -1.18
C VAL A 192 -15.79 -2.20 -0.89
N ASP A 193 -16.31 -1.02 -0.51
CA ASP A 193 -15.46 0.04 0.06
C ASP A 193 -14.91 -0.46 1.41
N GLU A 194 -13.79 -1.17 1.34
CA GLU A 194 -13.12 -1.81 2.48
C GLU A 194 -12.80 -0.80 3.61
N TYR A 195 -12.74 0.49 3.28
CA TYR A 195 -12.42 1.56 4.21
C TYR A 195 -13.64 2.32 4.74
N ALA A 196 -14.85 2.08 4.23
CA ALA A 196 -16.06 2.77 4.67
C ALA A 196 -16.23 2.70 6.20
N ALA A 197 -16.09 1.49 6.75
CA ALA A 197 -16.19 1.24 8.18
C ALA A 197 -15.05 1.90 9.00
N TYR A 198 -13.93 2.22 8.35
CA TYR A 198 -12.84 2.94 8.98
C TYR A 198 -13.04 4.46 8.98
N ARG A 199 -13.77 5.05 8.02
CA ARG A 199 -13.99 6.52 7.97
C ARG A 199 -14.77 7.04 9.17
N GLU A 200 -15.63 6.21 9.75
CA GLU A 200 -16.39 6.53 10.98
C GLU A 200 -15.59 6.29 12.27
N LEU A 201 -14.32 5.89 12.16
CA LEU A 201 -13.50 5.56 13.32
C LEU A 201 -13.07 6.81 14.08
N ASP A 202 -13.41 6.85 15.38
CA ASP A 202 -12.78 7.75 16.34
C ASP A 202 -11.35 7.26 16.64
N VAL A 203 -10.42 7.68 15.79
CA VAL A 203 -9.01 7.29 15.80
C VAL A 203 -8.34 7.72 17.11
N GLU A 204 -8.60 8.95 17.55
CA GLU A 204 -7.99 9.52 18.74
C GLU A 204 -8.35 8.67 19.96
N ARG A 205 -9.65 8.43 20.18
CA ARG A 205 -10.10 7.63 21.32
C ARG A 205 -9.63 6.19 21.26
N MET A 206 -9.59 5.60 20.07
CA MET A 206 -9.08 4.23 19.89
C MET A 206 -7.59 4.13 20.24
N PHE A 207 -6.79 5.10 19.80
CA PHE A 207 -5.35 5.10 20.02
C PHE A 207 -4.98 5.37 21.50
N TYR A 208 -5.67 6.31 22.16
CA TYR A 208 -5.45 6.59 23.59
C TYR A 208 -5.83 5.41 24.51
N ARG A 209 -6.65 4.46 24.05
CA ARG A 209 -6.98 3.23 24.79
C ARG A 209 -5.94 2.13 24.67
N GLN A 210 -5.00 2.22 23.73
CA GLN A 210 -4.04 1.14 23.48
C GLN A 210 -3.11 0.84 24.66
N PRO A 211 -2.57 1.84 25.40
CA PRO A 211 -1.75 1.56 26.58
C PRO A 211 -2.50 0.76 27.65
N GLU A 212 -3.78 1.10 27.91
CA GLU A 212 -4.62 0.39 28.89
C GLU A 212 -4.87 -1.06 28.47
N LEU A 213 -5.22 -1.27 27.19
CA LEU A 213 -5.43 -2.62 26.64
C LEU A 213 -4.15 -3.47 26.72
N LEU A 214 -2.99 -2.89 26.40
CA LEU A 214 -1.72 -3.60 26.49
C LEU A 214 -1.38 -3.95 27.94
N SER A 215 -1.42 -2.98 28.86
CA SER A 215 -1.13 -3.20 30.28
C SER A 215 -2.00 -4.30 30.87
N ALA A 216 -3.31 -4.27 30.61
CA ALA A 216 -4.23 -5.30 31.10
C ALA A 216 -3.90 -6.70 30.58
N ARG A 217 -3.38 -6.83 29.35
CA ARG A 217 -2.95 -8.13 28.80
C ARG A 217 -1.64 -8.59 29.41
N LEU A 218 -0.67 -7.70 29.58
CA LEU A 218 0.62 -8.01 30.19
C LEU A 218 0.45 -8.46 31.64
N GLU A 219 -0.35 -7.76 32.44
CA GLU A 219 -0.63 -8.10 33.84
C GLU A 219 -1.39 -9.43 34.02
N SER A 220 -2.04 -9.93 32.95
CA SER A 220 -2.74 -11.21 32.97
C SER A 220 -1.85 -12.43 32.69
N LEU A 221 -0.59 -12.22 32.30
CA LEU A 221 0.35 -13.30 32.04
C LEU A 221 0.80 -13.96 33.33
N LEU A 222 0.75 -15.30 33.37
CA LEU A 222 1.30 -16.09 34.46
C LEU A 222 2.83 -16.07 34.40
N ALA A 223 3.47 -15.95 35.56
CA ALA A 223 4.92 -16.02 35.70
C ALA A 223 5.48 -17.43 35.41
N GLU A 224 6.81 -17.53 35.32
CA GLU A 224 7.54 -18.79 35.12
C GLU A 224 7.22 -19.85 36.19
N ARG A 225 7.36 -21.12 35.82
CA ARG A 225 7.28 -22.27 36.70
C ARG A 225 8.67 -22.84 36.93
N GLY A 226 9.21 -22.68 38.14
CA GLY A 226 10.58 -23.12 38.46
C GLY A 226 10.84 -24.64 38.39
N ASP A 227 9.85 -25.47 38.04
CA ASP A 227 10.00 -26.93 37.89
C ASP A 227 10.12 -27.40 36.43
N ARG A 228 10.01 -26.50 35.44
CA ARG A 228 10.04 -26.83 34.01
C ARG A 228 10.38 -25.63 33.12
N ASP A 229 10.80 -25.92 31.90
CA ASP A 229 10.97 -24.91 30.86
C ASP A 229 9.60 -24.46 30.32
N ASP A 230 9.25 -23.20 30.54
CA ASP A 230 7.98 -22.63 30.06
C ASP A 230 8.07 -22.12 28.62
N LEU A 231 6.92 -22.13 27.96
CA LEU A 231 6.70 -21.51 26.66
C LEU A 231 5.81 -20.29 26.84
N TYR A 232 6.23 -19.17 26.27
CA TYR A 232 5.44 -17.95 26.16
C TYR A 232 5.16 -17.67 24.69
N PHE A 233 3.88 -17.54 24.34
CA PHE A 233 3.48 -17.27 22.97
C PHE A 233 3.13 -15.79 22.78
N VAL A 234 3.67 -15.19 21.74
CA VAL A 234 3.35 -13.84 21.29
C VAL A 234 2.95 -13.89 19.82
N GLY A 235 1.69 -13.62 19.55
CA GLY A 235 1.15 -13.48 18.20
C GLY A 235 1.09 -12.03 17.75
N PHE A 236 1.45 -11.75 16.49
CA PHE A 236 1.42 -10.41 15.89
C PHE A 236 0.75 -10.46 14.51
N ALA A 237 -0.44 -9.89 14.39
CA ALA A 237 -1.15 -9.72 13.10
C ALA A 237 -1.02 -8.27 12.65
N GLY A 238 -0.13 -8.01 11.69
CA GLY A 238 0.31 -6.67 11.33
C GLY A 238 -0.66 -5.86 10.48
N TYR A 239 -1.58 -6.51 9.75
CA TYR A 239 -2.38 -5.84 8.72
C TYR A 239 -3.89 -5.89 9.02
N ALA A 240 -4.54 -4.73 9.00
CA ALA A 240 -5.91 -4.59 9.51
C ALA A 240 -7.03 -4.99 8.54
N LEU A 241 -6.82 -4.84 7.23
CA LEU A 241 -7.89 -4.99 6.24
C LEU A 241 -8.29 -6.44 6.07
N GLN A 242 -7.32 -7.34 5.89
CA GLN A 242 -7.62 -8.75 5.74
C GLN A 242 -7.79 -9.48 7.07
N ASP A 243 -8.87 -10.24 7.17
CA ASP A 243 -9.21 -10.99 8.38
C ASP A 243 -8.32 -12.22 8.59
N VAL A 244 -7.73 -12.76 7.52
CA VAL A 244 -6.83 -13.94 7.54
C VAL A 244 -5.71 -13.81 8.57
N PHE A 245 -5.11 -12.61 8.71
CA PHE A 245 -4.01 -12.38 9.65
C PHE A 245 -4.47 -12.45 11.11
N ARG A 246 -5.64 -11.86 11.42
CA ARG A 246 -6.27 -11.99 12.74
C ARG A 246 -6.60 -13.45 13.03
N ASN A 247 -7.23 -14.14 12.08
CA ASN A 247 -7.71 -15.50 12.24
C ASN A 247 -6.52 -16.45 12.47
N GLU A 248 -5.42 -16.26 11.73
CA GLU A 248 -4.18 -17.02 11.89
C GLU A 248 -3.54 -16.85 13.27
N ILE A 249 -3.46 -15.62 13.80
CA ILE A 249 -2.98 -15.38 15.17
C ILE A 249 -3.89 -16.00 16.22
N GLN A 250 -5.21 -15.92 16.05
CA GLN A 250 -6.16 -16.51 16.97
C GLN A 250 -6.07 -18.04 16.96
N PHE A 251 -5.91 -18.64 15.77
CA PHE A 251 -5.69 -20.07 15.61
C PHE A 251 -4.38 -20.51 16.27
N ALA A 252 -3.28 -19.80 15.98
CA ALA A 252 -1.96 -20.05 16.56
C ALA A 252 -2.03 -20.00 18.09
N ARG A 253 -2.62 -18.93 18.67
CA ARG A 253 -2.81 -18.83 20.12
C ARG A 253 -3.56 -20.03 20.68
N ALA A 254 -4.70 -20.39 20.09
CA ALA A 254 -5.52 -21.50 20.59
C ALA A 254 -4.79 -22.85 20.50
N LEU A 255 -4.00 -23.06 19.44
CA LEU A 255 -3.16 -24.23 19.27
C LEU A 255 -2.07 -24.31 20.35
N PHE A 256 -1.32 -23.21 20.54
CA PHE A 256 -0.25 -23.14 21.53
C PHE A 256 -0.79 -23.25 22.96
N ASP A 257 -1.94 -22.63 23.26
CA ASP A 257 -2.58 -22.70 24.57
C ASP A 257 -2.96 -24.15 24.90
N ARG A 258 -3.51 -24.87 23.91
CA ARG A 258 -4.02 -26.25 24.08
C ARG A 258 -2.93 -27.31 24.08
N ARG A 259 -1.95 -27.22 23.17
CA ARG A 259 -0.97 -28.30 22.94
C ARG A 259 0.41 -27.99 23.49
N PHE A 260 0.84 -26.73 23.43
CA PHE A 260 2.21 -26.34 23.77
C PHE A 260 2.34 -25.73 25.18
N ASP A 261 1.35 -25.98 26.06
CA ASP A 261 1.40 -25.61 27.49
C ASP A 261 1.64 -24.09 27.70
N THR A 262 1.03 -23.27 26.85
CA THR A 262 1.11 -21.79 26.92
C THR A 262 -0.16 -21.16 27.51
N GLN A 263 -1.13 -21.95 27.99
CA GLN A 263 -2.35 -21.42 28.57
C GLN A 263 -2.04 -20.46 29.74
N GLY A 264 -2.50 -19.21 29.61
CA GLY A 264 -2.19 -18.13 30.57
C GLY A 264 -0.81 -17.47 30.38
N ARG A 265 -0.03 -17.90 29.39
CA ARG A 265 1.29 -17.36 28.97
C ARG A 265 1.30 -16.93 27.50
N SER A 266 0.11 -16.70 26.93
CA SER A 266 -0.09 -16.25 25.56
C SER A 266 -0.63 -14.83 25.49
N LEU A 267 0.02 -14.00 24.67
CA LEU A 267 -0.42 -12.65 24.34
C LEU A 267 -0.53 -12.48 22.82
N VAL A 268 -1.56 -11.76 22.37
CA VAL A 268 -1.74 -11.45 20.95
C VAL A 268 -1.88 -9.96 20.75
N LEU A 269 -1.19 -9.45 19.75
CA LEU A 269 -1.29 -8.10 19.23
C LEU A 269 -1.92 -8.19 17.84
N ILE A 270 -3.04 -7.50 17.60
CA ILE A 270 -3.80 -7.65 16.36
C ILE A 270 -4.25 -6.29 15.84
N ASN A 271 -3.82 -5.96 14.62
CA ASN A 271 -4.46 -4.92 13.84
C ASN A 271 -5.67 -5.53 13.14
N ASN A 272 -6.88 -5.13 13.53
CA ASN A 272 -8.12 -5.48 12.85
C ASN A 272 -9.25 -4.58 13.34
N LEU A 273 -10.15 -4.16 12.45
CA LEU A 273 -11.24 -3.27 12.84
C LEU A 273 -12.14 -3.91 13.90
N ALA A 274 -12.49 -5.20 13.81
CA ALA A 274 -13.40 -5.83 14.76
C ALA A 274 -12.83 -5.93 16.19
N THR A 275 -11.52 -6.13 16.35
CA THR A 275 -10.88 -6.37 17.65
C THR A 275 -10.25 -5.12 18.29
N ARG A 276 -10.21 -3.99 17.57
CA ARG A 276 -9.56 -2.72 17.98
C ARG A 276 -9.90 -2.20 19.39
N LYS A 277 -11.04 -2.61 19.95
CA LYS A 277 -11.54 -2.17 21.28
C LYS A 277 -11.22 -3.16 22.40
N THR A 278 -10.80 -4.38 22.09
CA THR A 278 -10.70 -5.50 23.04
C THR A 278 -9.32 -6.16 23.04
N LEU A 279 -8.56 -6.01 21.96
CA LEU A 279 -7.18 -6.48 21.84
C LEU A 279 -6.25 -5.28 21.56
N PRO A 280 -5.03 -5.30 22.12
CA PRO A 280 -4.01 -4.32 21.78
C PRO A 280 -3.63 -4.43 20.30
N LEU A 281 -3.43 -3.27 19.67
CA LEU A 281 -2.97 -3.19 18.28
C LEU A 281 -1.56 -3.78 18.13
N ALA A 282 -1.34 -4.43 16.98
CA ALA A 282 -0.04 -4.88 16.51
C ALA A 282 0.78 -3.69 16.02
N THR A 283 1.29 -2.89 16.95
CA THR A 283 2.25 -1.82 16.64
C THR A 283 3.66 -2.24 17.02
N SER A 284 4.66 -1.69 16.34
CA SER A 284 6.06 -1.95 16.65
C SER A 284 6.40 -1.66 18.13
N VAL A 285 5.89 -0.56 18.67
CA VAL A 285 6.08 -0.17 20.08
C VAL A 285 5.37 -1.13 21.04
N ASN A 286 4.17 -1.63 20.71
CA ASN A 286 3.49 -2.61 21.55
C ASN A 286 4.22 -3.95 21.57
N LEU A 287 4.84 -4.36 20.45
CA LEU A 287 5.67 -5.56 20.41
C LEU A 287 6.92 -5.38 21.27
N GLU A 288 7.63 -4.26 21.13
CA GLU A 288 8.78 -3.92 21.96
C GLU A 288 8.45 -4.01 23.46
N ARG A 289 7.38 -3.33 23.89
CA ARG A 289 6.93 -3.35 25.30
C ARG A 289 6.53 -4.73 25.78
N THR A 290 5.88 -5.52 24.92
CA THR A 290 5.52 -6.92 25.22
C THR A 290 6.78 -7.74 25.48
N LEU A 291 7.77 -7.66 24.58
CA LEU A 291 9.02 -8.40 24.72
C LEU A 291 9.80 -7.95 25.96
N GLN A 292 9.88 -6.65 26.21
CA GLN A 292 10.52 -6.11 27.43
C GLN A 292 9.85 -6.61 28.71
N HIS A 293 8.51 -6.67 28.74
CA HIS A 293 7.78 -7.19 29.88
C HIS A 293 8.06 -8.68 30.10
N LEU A 294 8.00 -9.49 29.05
CA LEU A 294 8.33 -10.92 29.11
C LEU A 294 9.76 -11.12 29.58
N GLY A 295 10.73 -10.38 29.04
CA GLY A 295 12.12 -10.44 29.46
C GLY A 295 12.31 -10.24 30.97
N ASN A 296 11.44 -9.48 31.64
CA ASN A 296 11.51 -9.27 33.10
C ASN A 296 10.75 -10.32 33.93
N MET A 297 9.93 -11.14 33.27
CA MET A 297 9.02 -12.11 33.92
C MET A 297 9.49 -13.56 33.78
N ILE A 298 10.20 -13.90 32.70
CA ILE A 298 10.58 -15.27 32.34
C ILE A 298 11.97 -15.66 32.89
N ASP A 299 12.22 -16.96 32.95
CA ASP A 299 13.54 -17.49 33.28
C ASP A 299 14.36 -17.43 32.00
N ARG A 300 15.17 -16.38 31.83
CA ARG A 300 15.95 -16.16 30.61
C ARG A 300 16.90 -17.32 30.29
N GLU A 301 17.26 -18.16 31.26
CA GLU A 301 18.13 -19.30 31.04
C GLU A 301 17.38 -20.53 30.54
N ASN A 302 16.07 -20.63 30.79
CA ASN A 302 15.29 -21.84 30.54
C ASN A 302 14.02 -21.62 29.70
N ASP A 303 13.32 -20.51 29.86
CA ASP A 303 12.05 -20.29 29.17
C ASP A 303 12.26 -19.90 27.70
N VAL A 304 11.29 -20.28 26.88
CA VAL A 304 11.30 -20.08 25.42
C VAL A 304 10.19 -19.13 25.02
N VAL A 305 10.53 -18.08 24.26
CA VAL A 305 9.54 -17.18 23.66
C VAL A 305 9.28 -17.59 22.22
N VAL A 306 8.03 -17.91 21.93
CA VAL A 306 7.52 -18.18 20.58
C VAL A 306 6.88 -16.91 20.02
N LEU A 307 7.44 -16.40 18.94
CA LEU A 307 6.90 -15.30 18.15
C LEU A 307 6.30 -15.84 16.87
N PHE A 308 5.02 -15.58 16.64
CA PHE A 308 4.38 -15.81 15.35
C PHE A 308 3.93 -14.47 14.77
N LEU A 309 4.58 -14.06 13.68
CA LEU A 309 4.35 -12.79 13.00
C LEU A 309 3.68 -13.07 11.66
N THR A 310 2.53 -12.44 11.39
CA THR A 310 1.81 -12.60 10.12
C THR A 310 1.31 -11.26 9.60
N SER A 311 1.61 -10.98 8.33
CA SER A 311 1.23 -9.75 7.63
C SER A 311 1.62 -9.84 6.15
N HIS A 312 1.37 -8.77 5.39
CA HIS A 312 2.08 -8.54 4.13
C HIS A 312 3.56 -8.25 4.37
N GLY A 313 4.41 -8.64 3.43
CA GLY A 313 5.86 -8.45 3.50
C GLY A 313 6.42 -7.75 2.27
N SER A 314 7.43 -6.92 2.48
CA SER A 314 8.29 -6.37 1.45
C SER A 314 9.69 -7.00 1.56
N LYS A 315 10.59 -6.68 0.64
CA LYS A 315 11.99 -7.12 0.72
C LYS A 315 12.73 -6.61 1.97
N ALA A 316 12.20 -5.58 2.63
CA ALA A 316 12.86 -4.91 3.75
C ALA A 316 12.17 -5.13 5.10
N ASP A 317 10.85 -5.34 5.11
CA ASP A 317 10.03 -5.24 6.30
C ASP A 317 8.72 -6.04 6.23
N LEU A 318 8.12 -6.23 7.40
CA LEU A 318 6.77 -6.72 7.58
C LEU A 318 5.84 -5.52 7.76
N SER A 319 4.76 -5.47 6.98
CA SER A 319 3.82 -4.35 7.01
C SER A 319 3.09 -4.28 8.35
N VAL A 320 2.99 -3.08 8.89
CA VAL A 320 2.21 -2.76 10.08
C VAL A 320 1.18 -1.71 9.69
N ASN A 321 -0.03 -2.17 9.38
CA ASN A 321 -1.10 -1.34 8.83
C ASN A 321 -2.34 -1.33 9.72
N PHE A 322 -2.83 -0.12 9.98
CA PHE A 322 -4.18 0.12 10.45
C PHE A 322 -4.65 1.48 9.96
N TRP A 323 -5.39 1.57 8.85
CA TRP A 323 -5.88 2.85 8.35
C TRP A 323 -6.77 3.56 9.40
N PRO A 324 -6.69 4.90 9.58
CA PRO A 324 -5.83 5.86 8.90
C PRO A 324 -4.51 6.14 9.64
N LEU A 325 -4.11 5.27 10.58
CA LEU A 325 -2.87 5.44 11.33
C LEU A 325 -1.65 5.24 10.44
N ARG A 326 -0.66 6.13 10.59
CA ARG A 326 0.68 5.95 10.04
C ARG A 326 1.54 5.26 11.09
N LEU A 327 1.58 3.93 11.03
CA LEU A 327 2.36 3.09 11.93
C LEU A 327 3.74 2.79 11.31
N ASN A 328 4.69 2.40 12.15
CA ASN A 328 6.02 1.98 11.71
C ASN A 328 5.99 0.49 11.36
N ASP A 329 6.41 0.16 10.14
CA ASP A 329 6.63 -1.21 9.71
C ASP A 329 7.71 -1.91 10.55
N MET A 330 7.69 -3.24 10.59
CA MET A 330 8.58 -4.05 11.41
C MET A 330 9.74 -4.58 10.58
N THR A 331 10.95 -4.07 10.82
CA THR A 331 12.17 -4.57 10.17
C THR A 331 12.80 -5.73 10.96
N PRO A 332 13.59 -6.60 10.30
CA PRO A 332 14.38 -7.62 11.01
C PRO A 332 15.34 -7.03 12.05
N VAL A 333 15.90 -5.85 11.78
CA VAL A 333 16.84 -5.15 12.67
C VAL A 333 16.14 -4.68 13.93
N MET A 334 14.96 -4.08 13.81
CA MET A 334 14.16 -3.65 14.96
C MET A 334 13.77 -4.84 15.83
N LEU A 335 13.27 -5.93 15.21
CA LEU A 335 12.90 -7.14 15.95
C LEU A 335 14.09 -7.72 16.72
N LYS A 336 15.28 -7.79 16.10
CA LYS A 336 16.50 -8.21 16.78
C LYS A 336 16.81 -7.32 17.99
N GLN A 337 16.75 -6.00 17.81
CA GLN A 337 17.01 -5.05 18.87
C GLN A 337 16.05 -5.23 20.04
N TYR A 338 14.75 -5.46 19.78
CA TYR A 338 13.76 -5.68 20.83
C TYR A 338 14.00 -6.98 21.60
N LEU A 339 14.31 -8.08 20.90
CA LEU A 339 14.63 -9.37 21.52
C LEU A 339 15.91 -9.30 22.37
N ASP A 340 16.96 -8.68 21.84
CA ASP A 340 18.24 -8.53 22.52
C ASP A 340 18.11 -7.59 23.74
N ALA A 341 17.37 -6.47 23.61
CA ALA A 341 17.13 -5.54 24.72
C ALA A 341 16.27 -6.16 25.84
N ALA A 342 15.34 -7.05 25.49
CA ALA A 342 14.57 -7.84 26.45
C ALA A 342 15.40 -8.98 27.10
N ALA A 343 16.63 -9.22 26.63
CA ALA A 343 17.49 -10.32 27.06
C ALA A 343 16.81 -11.70 26.95
N ILE A 344 15.95 -11.88 25.94
CA ILE A 344 15.31 -13.16 25.64
C ILE A 344 16.35 -14.05 24.93
N LYS A 345 16.76 -15.12 25.59
CA LYS A 345 17.80 -16.04 25.10
C LYS A 345 17.24 -17.04 24.09
N TRP A 346 16.21 -17.79 24.47
CA TRP A 346 15.65 -18.87 23.65
C TRP A 346 14.43 -18.38 22.87
N ARG A 347 14.53 -18.45 21.53
CA ARG A 347 13.57 -17.79 20.64
C ARG A 347 13.13 -18.75 19.54
N ILE A 348 11.82 -18.90 19.37
CA ILE A 348 11.23 -19.56 18.20
C ILE A 348 10.50 -18.46 17.43
N ILE A 349 10.93 -18.15 16.22
CA ILE A 349 10.40 -17.05 15.42
C ILE A 349 9.81 -17.62 14.14
N MET A 350 8.51 -17.45 13.95
CA MET A 350 7.77 -17.88 12.78
C MET A 350 7.27 -16.62 12.05
N VAL A 351 7.64 -16.47 10.77
CA VAL A 351 7.29 -15.29 9.97
C VAL A 351 6.49 -15.72 8.75
N SER A 352 5.20 -15.44 8.77
CA SER A 352 4.25 -15.67 7.68
C SER A 352 4.07 -14.41 6.85
N ALA A 353 4.90 -14.24 5.82
CA ALA A 353 4.86 -13.10 4.90
C ALA A 353 5.67 -13.35 3.62
N CYS A 354 5.39 -12.58 2.56
CA CYS A 354 6.25 -12.49 1.38
C CYS A 354 7.65 -12.01 1.77
N TYR A 355 8.68 -12.53 1.09
CA TYR A 355 10.09 -12.18 1.30
C TYR A 355 10.61 -12.43 2.74
N SER A 356 9.88 -13.21 3.55
CA SER A 356 10.16 -13.44 4.97
C SER A 356 11.53 -14.06 5.24
N GLY A 357 12.14 -14.77 4.27
CA GLY A 357 13.53 -15.24 4.36
C GLY A 357 14.56 -14.14 4.66
N GLY A 358 14.24 -12.87 4.38
CA GLY A 358 15.06 -11.72 4.76
C GLY A 358 15.26 -11.54 6.27
N PHE A 359 14.42 -12.17 7.10
CA PHE A 359 14.54 -12.12 8.56
C PHE A 359 15.64 -13.05 9.11
N ILE A 360 16.02 -14.10 8.38
CA ILE A 360 16.92 -15.16 8.89
C ILE A 360 18.31 -14.63 9.21
N GLU A 361 18.97 -13.98 8.24
CA GLU A 361 20.36 -13.55 8.39
C GLU A 361 20.55 -12.55 9.54
N THR A 362 19.55 -11.71 9.78
CA THR A 362 19.60 -10.73 10.87
C THR A 362 19.36 -11.39 12.23
N LEU A 363 18.36 -12.27 12.33
CA LEU A 363 17.92 -12.83 13.61
C LEU A 363 18.69 -14.08 14.06
N LYS A 364 19.42 -14.74 13.16
CA LYS A 364 20.10 -16.01 13.48
C LYS A 364 21.12 -15.87 14.60
N ASP A 365 21.05 -16.78 15.56
CA ASP A 365 22.06 -17.00 16.60
C ASP A 365 21.99 -18.47 17.09
N GLU A 366 22.88 -18.86 18.02
CA GLU A 366 22.94 -20.24 18.51
C GLU A 366 21.68 -20.70 19.27
N ASN A 367 20.87 -19.76 19.77
CA ASN A 367 19.72 -19.99 20.66
C ASN A 367 18.36 -19.75 19.97
N THR A 368 18.36 -19.50 18.66
CA THR A 368 17.16 -19.14 17.89
C THR A 368 16.80 -20.23 16.88
N ALA A 369 15.49 -20.52 16.79
CA ALA A 369 14.88 -21.22 15.66
C ALA A 369 14.05 -20.21 14.85
N ILE A 370 14.23 -20.16 13.54
CA ILE A 370 13.55 -19.23 12.63
C ILE A 370 12.90 -20.05 11.52
N MET A 371 11.63 -19.80 11.26
CA MET A 371 10.86 -20.40 10.16
C MET A 371 10.20 -19.29 9.35
N THR A 372 10.32 -19.35 8.04
CA THR A 372 9.79 -18.33 7.13
C THR A 372 8.91 -18.97 6.06
N ALA A 373 7.80 -18.30 5.73
CA ALA A 373 6.85 -18.76 4.72
C ALA A 373 7.41 -18.71 3.29
N ALA A 374 8.44 -17.89 3.05
CA ALA A 374 9.08 -17.76 1.74
C ALA A 374 10.58 -17.47 1.86
N ALA A 375 11.30 -17.68 0.78
CA ALA A 375 12.67 -17.22 0.59
C ALA A 375 12.76 -15.69 0.43
N VAL A 376 13.95 -15.13 0.60
CA VAL A 376 14.22 -13.68 0.60
C VAL A 376 13.80 -12.96 -0.70
N ASP A 377 13.71 -13.68 -1.82
CA ASP A 377 13.37 -13.17 -3.14
C ASP A 377 12.03 -13.71 -3.68
N ARG A 378 11.26 -14.41 -2.84
CA ARG A 378 9.99 -15.07 -3.22
C ARG A 378 8.79 -14.51 -2.46
N MET A 379 7.61 -14.66 -3.06
CA MET A 379 6.33 -14.36 -2.41
C MET A 379 5.78 -15.60 -1.70
N SER A 380 4.90 -15.39 -0.72
CA SER A 380 4.09 -16.45 -0.10
C SER A 380 2.62 -16.24 -0.43
N PHE A 381 1.78 -17.26 -0.24
CA PHE A 381 0.40 -17.26 -0.76
C PHE A 381 -0.68 -17.50 0.31
N GLY A 382 -1.93 -17.23 -0.07
CA GLY A 382 -3.11 -17.45 0.76
C GLY A 382 -3.49 -16.30 1.70
N CYS A 383 -3.16 -15.05 1.36
CA CYS A 383 -3.51 -13.88 2.17
C CYS A 383 -4.88 -13.26 1.81
N ASP A 384 -5.73 -13.98 1.08
CA ASP A 384 -7.06 -13.52 0.67
C ASP A 384 -8.09 -13.62 1.79
N ASP A 385 -9.10 -12.74 1.78
CA ASP A 385 -10.14 -12.66 2.81
C ASP A 385 -11.10 -13.86 2.87
N GLU A 386 -11.15 -14.66 1.80
CA GLU A 386 -11.96 -15.88 1.78
C GLU A 386 -11.31 -17.03 2.58
N ARG A 387 -10.07 -16.86 3.02
CA ARG A 387 -9.32 -17.87 3.76
C ARG A 387 -9.27 -17.57 5.25
N GLU A 388 -9.35 -18.64 6.02
CA GLU A 388 -9.13 -18.58 7.46
C GLU A 388 -7.63 -18.51 7.83
N LEU A 389 -6.76 -19.11 7.01
CA LEU A 389 -5.32 -19.21 7.23
C LEU A 389 -4.56 -19.02 5.92
N THR A 390 -3.34 -18.47 6.01
CA THR A 390 -2.39 -18.46 4.90
C THR A 390 -1.93 -19.88 4.56
N TYR A 391 -1.30 -20.09 3.40
CA TYR A 391 -0.81 -21.43 3.04
C TYR A 391 0.20 -21.93 4.06
N PHE A 392 1.03 -21.03 4.58
CA PHE A 392 1.99 -21.34 5.62
C PHE A 392 1.33 -21.63 6.97
N GLY A 393 0.36 -20.81 7.40
CA GLY A 393 -0.36 -21.06 8.65
C GLY A 393 -1.19 -22.34 8.63
N GLU A 394 -1.85 -22.64 7.51
CA GLU A 394 -2.59 -23.88 7.31
C GLU A 394 -1.66 -25.11 7.40
N ALA A 395 -0.60 -25.14 6.59
CA ALA A 395 0.34 -26.26 6.61
C ALA A 395 1.03 -26.38 7.98
N LEU A 396 1.65 -25.31 8.49
CA LEU A 396 2.41 -25.38 9.72
C LEU A 396 1.54 -25.56 10.97
N LEU A 397 0.51 -24.73 11.16
CA LEU A 397 -0.26 -24.71 12.41
C LEU A 397 -1.34 -25.79 12.40
N GLN A 398 -2.15 -25.84 11.35
CA GLN A 398 -3.33 -26.71 11.31
C GLN A 398 -2.98 -28.15 10.96
N ASN A 399 -2.04 -28.39 10.03
CA ASN A 399 -1.76 -29.74 9.56
C ASN A 399 -0.62 -30.38 10.36
N GLN A 400 0.49 -29.67 10.55
CA GLN A 400 1.68 -30.23 11.18
C GLN A 400 1.68 -30.06 12.72
N LEU A 401 1.69 -28.84 13.26
CA LEU A 401 1.76 -28.61 14.71
C LEU A 401 0.50 -29.01 15.47
N GLN A 402 -0.60 -29.35 14.79
CA GLN A 402 -1.77 -29.97 15.41
C GLN A 402 -1.60 -31.47 15.69
N SER A 403 -0.67 -32.15 15.02
CA SER A 403 -0.46 -33.60 15.13
C SER A 403 0.88 -33.98 15.76
N GLN A 404 1.88 -33.09 15.73
CA GLN A 404 3.21 -33.34 16.31
C GLN A 404 3.75 -32.16 17.10
N PHE A 405 4.72 -32.44 17.99
CA PHE A 405 5.41 -31.43 18.79
C PHE A 405 6.75 -30.99 18.20
N SER A 406 7.33 -31.81 17.32
CA SER A 406 8.66 -31.51 16.78
C SER A 406 8.62 -30.35 15.81
N ILE A 407 9.27 -29.25 16.15
CA ILE A 407 9.26 -28.03 15.33
C ILE A 407 10.00 -28.25 14.01
N ALA A 408 11.14 -28.95 14.05
CA ALA A 408 11.93 -29.25 12.87
C ALA A 408 11.17 -30.18 11.91
N ALA A 409 10.61 -31.28 12.42
CA ALA A 409 9.86 -32.23 11.60
C ALA A 409 8.58 -31.59 11.05
N ALA A 410 7.85 -30.81 11.86
CA ALA A 410 6.68 -30.06 11.42
C ALA A 410 7.02 -29.10 10.28
N PHE A 411 8.15 -28.41 10.34
CA PHE A 411 8.55 -27.53 9.26
C PHE A 411 8.95 -28.28 7.98
N GLU A 412 9.68 -29.40 8.10
CA GLU A 412 10.05 -30.21 6.94
C GLU A 412 8.82 -30.71 6.17
N ASP A 413 7.78 -31.14 6.89
CA ASP A 413 6.53 -31.58 6.28
C ASP A 413 5.69 -30.40 5.76
N THR A 414 5.72 -29.25 6.44
CA THR A 414 5.14 -27.98 5.95
C THR A 414 5.73 -27.59 4.60
N ALA A 415 7.06 -27.63 4.46
CA ALA A 415 7.74 -27.23 3.23
C ALA A 415 7.36 -28.15 2.05
N LYS A 416 7.26 -29.47 2.28
CA LYS A 416 6.82 -30.44 1.27
C LYS A 416 5.36 -30.20 0.87
N GLU A 417 4.49 -29.94 1.85
CA GLU A 417 3.07 -29.71 1.62
C GLU A 417 2.84 -28.44 0.78
N ILE A 418 3.52 -27.35 1.12
CA ILE A 418 3.47 -26.09 0.38
C ILE A 418 4.00 -26.27 -1.04
N GLU A 419 5.14 -26.95 -1.21
CA GLU A 419 5.71 -27.20 -2.54
C GLU A 419 4.75 -28.00 -3.43
N LEU A 420 4.14 -29.07 -2.90
CA LEU A 420 3.15 -29.88 -3.65
C LEU A 420 1.94 -29.06 -4.05
N ARG A 421 1.46 -28.20 -3.14
CA ARG A 421 0.32 -27.34 -3.38
C ARG A 421 0.61 -26.29 -4.44
N GLU A 422 1.72 -25.57 -4.32
CA GLU A 422 2.15 -24.55 -5.27
C GLU A 422 2.39 -25.14 -6.66
N GLN A 423 2.95 -26.35 -6.75
CA GLN A 423 3.07 -27.08 -8.01
C GLN A 423 1.72 -27.42 -8.63
N ALA A 424 0.76 -27.89 -7.82
CA ALA A 424 -0.59 -28.20 -8.30
C ALA A 424 -1.34 -26.96 -8.79
N GLU A 425 -1.13 -25.82 -8.15
CA GLU A 425 -1.71 -24.51 -8.50
C GLU A 425 -0.90 -23.75 -9.57
N GLN A 426 0.23 -24.30 -10.04
CA GLN A 426 1.14 -23.68 -11.02
C GLN A 426 1.70 -22.32 -10.58
N LEU A 427 1.95 -22.18 -9.27
CA LEU A 427 2.55 -21.00 -8.67
C LEU A 427 4.09 -21.08 -8.71
N ASP A 428 4.75 -19.92 -8.67
CA ASP A 428 6.19 -19.84 -8.47
C ASP A 428 6.52 -20.25 -7.02
N PRO A 429 7.38 -21.26 -6.78
CA PRO A 429 7.56 -21.79 -5.43
C PRO A 429 8.04 -20.75 -4.42
N SER A 430 7.39 -20.71 -3.26
CA SER A 430 7.74 -19.78 -2.18
C SER A 430 9.06 -20.15 -1.50
N HIS A 431 9.44 -21.43 -1.55
CA HIS A 431 10.62 -22.00 -0.88
C HIS A 431 10.71 -21.61 0.62
N PRO A 432 9.79 -22.10 1.48
CA PRO A 432 9.87 -21.87 2.92
C PRO A 432 11.26 -22.27 3.46
N GLN A 433 11.79 -21.49 4.40
CA GLN A 433 13.12 -21.72 4.97
C GLN A 433 13.09 -21.90 6.48
N ILE A 434 14.02 -22.73 6.99
CA ILE A 434 14.25 -22.92 8.42
C ILE A 434 15.72 -22.73 8.77
N TYR A 435 15.95 -22.08 9.90
CA TYR A 435 17.24 -22.02 10.58
C TYR A 435 17.06 -22.47 12.02
N ILE A 436 17.95 -23.33 12.52
CA ILE A 436 17.97 -23.71 13.95
C ILE A 436 19.41 -23.59 14.44
N GLY A 437 19.62 -22.71 15.42
CA GLY A 437 20.89 -22.56 16.12
C GLY A 437 21.31 -23.85 16.84
N LYS A 438 22.62 -24.08 16.95
CA LYS A 438 23.17 -25.31 17.52
C LYS A 438 22.68 -25.60 18.94
N ALA A 439 22.68 -24.59 19.82
CA ALA A 439 22.18 -24.76 21.18
C ALA A 439 20.65 -24.91 21.19
N MET A 440 19.96 -24.27 20.26
CA MET A 440 18.51 -24.37 20.13
C MET A 440 18.05 -25.77 19.73
N GLN A 441 18.81 -26.50 18.92
CA GLN A 441 18.50 -27.90 18.59
C GLN A 441 18.36 -28.77 19.85
N GLU A 442 19.31 -28.67 20.77
CA GLU A 442 19.25 -29.42 22.04
C GLU A 442 18.08 -28.96 22.93
N LYS A 443 17.81 -27.64 22.94
CA LYS A 443 16.70 -27.06 23.70
C LYS A 443 15.34 -27.56 23.21
N LEU A 444 15.14 -27.58 21.89
CA LEU A 444 13.92 -28.08 21.25
C LEU A 444 13.69 -29.55 21.59
N GLN A 445 14.71 -30.41 21.50
CA GLN A 445 14.57 -31.83 21.84
C GLN A 445 14.09 -32.05 23.29
N ARG A 446 14.63 -31.28 24.25
CA ARG A 446 14.19 -31.35 25.66
C ARG A 446 12.74 -30.89 25.82
N LEU A 447 12.39 -29.78 25.18
CA LEU A 447 11.04 -29.20 25.22
C LEU A 447 10.00 -30.15 24.59
N GLU A 448 10.30 -30.71 23.42
CA GLU A 448 9.45 -31.66 22.70
C GLU A 448 9.21 -32.93 23.53
N THR A 449 10.26 -33.47 24.15
CA THR A 449 10.14 -34.63 25.04
C THR A 449 9.25 -34.33 26.25
N ARG A 450 9.35 -33.12 26.81
CA ARG A 450 8.49 -32.67 27.92
C ARG A 450 7.03 -32.60 27.48
N LEU A 451 6.76 -31.99 26.32
CA LEU A 451 5.40 -31.81 25.80
C LEU A 451 4.71 -33.15 25.50
N VAL A 452 5.43 -34.11 24.89
CA VAL A 452 4.91 -35.47 24.65
C VAL A 452 4.49 -36.15 25.95
N ARG A 453 5.29 -36.02 27.03
CA ARG A 453 4.93 -36.60 28.34
C ARG A 453 3.75 -35.89 28.99
N HIS A 454 3.54 -34.61 28.73
CA HIS A 454 2.43 -33.86 29.30
C HIS A 454 1.10 -34.16 28.60
N ASP A 455 1.13 -34.44 27.30
CA ASP A 455 -0.04 -34.77 26.46
C ASP A 455 -0.46 -36.25 26.56
N ASP A 456 0.24 -37.08 27.35
CA ASP A 456 -0.07 -38.50 27.53
C ASP A 456 -1.40 -38.67 28.32
N PRO A 457 -2.43 -39.30 27.72
CA PRO A 457 -3.72 -39.52 28.37
C PRO A 457 -3.63 -40.29 29.69
N LEU A 458 -2.59 -41.11 29.88
CA LEU A 458 -2.36 -41.89 31.11
C LEU A 458 -1.90 -41.01 32.28
N ILE A 459 -1.39 -39.80 32.01
CA ILE A 459 -0.96 -38.83 33.02
C ILE A 459 -2.07 -37.81 33.33
N LEU A 460 -3.01 -37.60 32.39
CA LEU A 460 -4.13 -36.66 32.53
C LEU A 460 -5.36 -37.23 33.29
N ASN A 461 -5.34 -38.51 33.69
CA ASN A 461 -6.33 -39.13 34.58
C ASN A 461 -5.63 -40.02 35.64
N PRO A 462 -5.19 -39.45 36.78
CA PRO A 462 -4.74 -40.24 37.93
C PRO A 462 -5.88 -40.98 38.65
#